data_AF-A0A7X9PII7-F1
#
_entry.id   AF-A0A7X9PII7-F1
#
_cell.length_a   1.000
_cell.length_b   1.000
_cell.length_c   1.000
_cell.angle_alpha   90.00
_cell.angle_beta   90.00
_cell.angle_gamma   90.00
#
_symmetry.space_group_name_H-M   'P 1'
#
loop_
_entity.id
_entity.type
_entity.pdbx_description
1 polymer ?
#
loop_
_entity_poly.entity_id
_entity_poly.type
_entity_poly.pdbx_seq_one_letter_code
_entity_poly.pdbx_strand_id
1 'polypeptide(L)'
;MLENKNCKNKRVHVVLFDFGGVLSEEGWKKGLRIIAKANGVPPDSFLQTAADTIYETGYILGKGSQSDFWKSLKTKTGIRGDVASLSGELISRFALNDAMVEAVRKLKSENFIVGILSDQTDWL
;
A
#
# COMPACT_ATOMS: atom_id res chain seq x y z
N MET A 1 13.57 38.77 -8.48
CA MET A 1 14.32 38.48 -7.24
C MET A 1 13.32 38.12 -6.14
N LEU A 2 13.12 36.83 -5.88
CA LEU A 2 12.63 36.29 -4.62
C LEU A 2 13.40 34.97 -4.41
N GLU A 3 14.67 35.09 -4.04
CA GLU A 3 15.37 33.94 -3.47
C GLU A 3 14.65 33.59 -2.16
N ASN A 4 14.08 32.38 -2.13
CA ASN A 4 13.40 31.81 -0.97
C ASN A 4 14.43 31.61 0.17
N LYS A 5 14.68 32.69 0.93
CA LYS A 5 15.69 32.76 1.99
C LYS A 5 15.45 31.78 3.15
N ASN A 6 14.28 31.14 3.23
CA ASN A 6 13.91 30.26 4.35
C ASN A 6 14.43 28.82 4.25
N CYS A 7 15.02 28.41 3.12
CA CYS A 7 15.54 27.03 2.99
C CYS A 7 17.04 26.90 3.30
N LYS A 8 17.81 28.00 3.38
CA LYS A 8 19.28 27.95 3.48
C LYS A 8 19.84 27.37 4.80
N ASN A 9 19.01 27.02 5.78
CA ASN A 9 19.44 26.47 7.09
C ASN A 9 18.76 25.16 7.53
N LYS A 10 17.89 24.55 6.70
CA LYS A 10 17.27 23.24 7.04
C LYS A 10 18.18 22.11 6.52
N ARG A 11 18.53 21.12 7.36
CA ARG A 11 19.32 19.94 6.93
C ARG A 11 18.53 18.94 6.06
N VAL A 12 17.21 19.11 5.99
CA VAL A 12 16.29 18.27 5.21
C VAL A 12 15.42 19.19 4.35
N HIS A 13 15.28 18.84 3.08
CA HIS A 13 14.49 19.59 2.09
C HIS A 13 13.40 18.76 1.43
N VAL A 14 13.52 17.43 1.48
CA VAL A 14 12.62 16.48 0.84
C VAL A 14 12.10 15.52 1.89
N VAL A 15 10.79 15.27 1.90
CA VAL A 15 10.14 14.25 2.73
C VAL A 15 9.32 13.35 1.82
N LEU A 16 9.66 12.06 1.79
CA LEU A 16 8.92 11.05 1.04
C LEU A 16 8.08 10.21 2.01
N PHE A 17 6.82 10.02 1.67
CA PHE A 17 5.86 9.28 2.47
C PHE A 17 5.57 7.92 1.81
N ASP A 18 5.60 6.85 2.60
CA ASP A 18 4.89 5.64 2.22
C ASP A 18 3.38 5.91 2.22
N PHE A 19 2.60 5.05 1.56
CA PHE A 19 1.16 5.16 1.51
C PHE A 19 0.49 4.27 2.55
N GLY A 20 0.70 2.95 2.48
CA GLY A 20 0.05 1.98 3.36
C GLY A 20 0.60 2.02 4.78
N GLY A 21 -0.26 2.22 5.78
CA GLY A 21 0.17 2.36 7.18
C GLY A 21 0.76 3.73 7.53
N VAL A 22 0.84 4.67 6.56
CA VAL A 22 1.33 6.04 6.75
C VAL A 22 0.27 7.04 6.32
N LEU A 23 0.11 7.30 5.02
CA LEU A 23 -0.94 8.21 4.52
C LEU A 23 -2.34 7.58 4.54
N SER A 24 -2.39 6.26 4.61
CA SER A 24 -3.61 5.46 4.76
C SER A 24 -3.42 4.39 5.83
N GLU A 25 -4.51 3.78 6.27
CA GLU A 25 -4.46 2.54 7.03
C GLU A 25 -3.79 1.41 6.24
N GLU A 26 -3.28 0.40 6.94
CA GLU A 26 -2.62 -0.76 6.32
C GLU A 26 -3.65 -1.73 5.68
N GLY A 27 -4.19 -1.34 4.52
CA GLY A 27 -5.27 -2.05 3.83
C GLY A 27 -4.90 -3.46 3.36
N TRP A 28 -3.68 -3.65 2.85
CA TRP A 28 -3.16 -4.95 2.40
C TRP A 28 -3.22 -6.02 3.50
N LYS A 29 -2.52 -5.80 4.63
CA LYS A 29 -2.48 -6.80 5.71
C LYS A 29 -3.85 -6.98 6.34
N LYS A 30 -4.62 -5.91 6.56
CA LYS A 30 -5.96 -5.99 7.14
C LYS A 30 -6.92 -6.78 6.23
N GLY A 31 -6.93 -6.50 4.93
CA GLY A 31 -7.75 -7.19 3.94
C GLY A 31 -7.41 -8.67 3.83
N LEU A 32 -6.13 -9.00 3.70
CA LEU A 32 -5.68 -10.40 3.64
C LEU A 32 -6.03 -11.19 4.92
N ARG A 33 -5.95 -10.58 6.11
CA ARG A 33 -6.37 -11.25 7.35
C ARG A 33 -7.86 -11.57 7.36
N ILE A 34 -8.70 -10.73 6.76
CA ILE A 34 -10.14 -10.97 6.65
C ILE A 34 -10.42 -12.09 5.66
N ILE A 35 -9.78 -12.06 4.48
CA ILE A 35 -9.86 -13.13 3.49
C ILE A 35 -9.44 -14.47 4.09
N ALA A 36 -8.32 -14.49 4.82
CA ALA A 36 -7.82 -15.70 5.47
C ALA A 36 -8.85 -16.31 6.42
N LYS A 37 -9.39 -15.48 7.33
CA LYS A 37 -10.41 -15.89 8.30
C LYS A 37 -11.67 -16.40 7.60
N ALA A 38 -12.15 -15.69 6.58
CA ALA A 38 -13.34 -16.07 5.82
C ALA A 38 -13.17 -17.42 5.09
N ASN A 39 -11.95 -17.80 4.76
CA ASN A 39 -11.61 -19.06 4.09
C ASN A 39 -11.11 -20.15 5.04
N GLY A 40 -11.06 -19.90 6.35
CA GLY A 40 -10.57 -20.86 7.34
C GLY A 40 -9.09 -21.20 7.21
N VAL A 41 -8.28 -20.35 6.58
CA VAL A 41 -6.83 -20.55 6.45
C VAL A 41 -6.06 -19.77 7.53
N PRO A 42 -4.92 -20.28 8.04
CA PRO A 42 -4.18 -19.57 9.08
C PRO A 42 -3.68 -18.20 8.57
N PRO A 43 -4.02 -17.09 9.25
CA PRO A 43 -3.75 -15.75 8.72
C PRO A 43 -2.28 -15.47 8.46
N ASP A 44 -1.37 -15.82 9.38
CA ASP A 44 0.04 -15.41 9.24
C ASP A 44 0.73 -16.16 8.09
N SER A 45 0.47 -17.46 7.91
CA SER A 45 0.99 -18.21 6.75
C SER A 45 0.37 -17.75 5.43
N PHE A 46 -0.91 -17.35 5.45
CA PHE A 46 -1.58 -16.79 4.28
C PHE A 46 -0.98 -15.44 3.88
N LEU A 47 -0.69 -14.56 4.85
CA LEU A 47 -0.05 -13.28 4.59
C LEU A 47 1.34 -13.46 3.99
N GLN A 48 2.14 -14.38 4.52
CA GLN A 48 3.46 -14.70 3.95
C GLN A 48 3.32 -15.21 2.51
N THR A 49 2.42 -16.16 2.27
CA THR A 49 2.20 -16.71 0.92
C THR A 49 1.74 -15.64 -0.07
N ALA A 50 0.89 -14.70 0.36
CA ALA A 50 0.47 -13.56 -0.46
C ALA A 50 1.64 -12.62 -0.78
N ALA A 51 2.49 -12.33 0.20
CA ALA A 51 3.70 -11.53 0.01
C ALA A 51 4.67 -12.21 -0.98
N ASP A 52 4.92 -13.50 -0.84
CA ASP A 52 5.81 -14.22 -1.77
C ASP A 52 5.19 -14.24 -3.18
N THR A 53 3.88 -14.49 -3.27
CA THR A 53 3.18 -14.60 -4.55
C THR A 53 3.14 -13.29 -5.34
N ILE A 54 3.04 -12.13 -4.67
CA ILE A 54 3.01 -10.85 -5.38
C ILE A 54 4.36 -10.52 -6.05
N TYR A 55 5.47 -10.93 -5.44
CA TYR A 55 6.80 -10.83 -6.04
C TYR A 55 7.05 -11.90 -7.10
N GLU A 56 6.69 -13.16 -6.83
CA GLU A 56 6.88 -14.28 -7.77
C GLU A 56 6.14 -14.05 -9.10
N THR A 57 4.94 -13.46 -9.05
CA THR A 57 4.17 -13.12 -10.24
C THR A 57 4.68 -11.85 -10.93
N GLY A 58 5.58 -11.11 -10.29
CA GLY A 58 6.08 -9.82 -10.78
C GLY A 58 5.04 -8.70 -10.73
N TYR A 59 3.88 -8.91 -10.10
CA TYR A 59 2.79 -7.94 -10.10
C TYR A 59 3.19 -6.64 -9.41
N ILE A 60 3.80 -6.71 -8.21
CA ILE A 60 4.29 -5.53 -7.48
C ILE A 60 5.44 -4.81 -8.21
N LEU A 61 6.10 -5.49 -9.15
CA LEU A 61 7.19 -4.92 -9.97
C LEU A 61 6.68 -4.34 -11.30
N GLY A 62 5.37 -4.33 -11.54
CA GLY A 62 4.78 -3.91 -12.81
C GLY A 62 5.08 -4.85 -13.98
N LYS A 63 5.48 -6.09 -13.70
CA LYS A 63 5.86 -7.11 -14.70
C LYS A 63 4.82 -8.23 -14.84
N GLY A 64 3.78 -8.22 -14.02
CA GLY A 64 2.69 -9.19 -14.03
C GLY A 64 1.35 -8.51 -13.80
N SER A 65 0.28 -9.29 -13.77
CA SER A 65 -1.09 -8.78 -13.62
C SER A 65 -1.72 -9.16 -12.28
N GLN A 66 -2.74 -8.39 -11.88
CA GLN A 66 -3.63 -8.72 -10.76
C GLN A 66 -4.25 -10.12 -10.90
N SER A 67 -4.57 -10.50 -12.14
CA SER A 67 -5.16 -11.81 -12.46
C SER A 67 -4.18 -12.95 -12.15
N ASP A 68 -2.91 -12.80 -12.55
CA ASP A 68 -1.87 -13.79 -12.28
C ASP A 68 -1.60 -13.93 -10.77
N PHE A 69 -1.55 -12.80 -10.06
CA PHE A 69 -1.46 -12.78 -8.60
C PHE A 69 -2.59 -13.58 -7.95
N TRP A 70 -3.85 -13.25 -8.24
CA TRP A 70 -4.98 -13.94 -7.60
C TRP A 70 -5.09 -15.40 -7.99
N LYS A 71 -4.83 -15.74 -9.27
CA LYS A 71 -4.82 -17.13 -9.73
C LYS A 71 -3.77 -17.95 -8.99
N SER A 72 -2.55 -17.42 -8.88
CA SER A 72 -1.45 -18.09 -8.18
C SER A 72 -1.76 -18.22 -6.68
N LEU A 73 -2.24 -17.14 -6.05
CA LEU A 73 -2.55 -17.14 -4.62
C LEU A 73 -3.65 -18.15 -4.28
N LYS A 74 -4.74 -18.20 -5.07
CA LYS A 74 -5.81 -19.21 -4.93
C LYS A 74 -5.28 -20.63 -5.07
N THR A 75 -4.42 -20.86 -6.06
CA THR A 75 -3.83 -22.19 -6.30
C THR A 75 -2.99 -22.66 -5.11
N LYS A 76 -2.20 -21.77 -4.50
CA LYS A 76 -1.33 -22.10 -3.38
C LYS A 76 -2.05 -22.27 -2.04
N THR A 77 -3.14 -21.52 -1.84
CA THR A 77 -3.77 -21.39 -0.50
C THR A 77 -5.13 -22.06 -0.41
N GLY A 78 -5.77 -22.37 -1.55
CA GLY A 78 -7.10 -22.94 -1.59
C GLY A 78 -8.25 -21.97 -1.26
N ILE A 79 -7.97 -20.66 -1.13
CA ILE A 79 -9.03 -19.66 -0.89
C ILE A 79 -10.02 -19.60 -2.06
N ARG A 80 -11.26 -19.25 -1.73
CA ARG A 80 -12.40 -19.11 -2.65
C ARG A 80 -12.89 -17.66 -2.68
N GLY A 81 -13.77 -17.36 -3.63
CA GLY A 81 -14.32 -16.03 -3.88
C GLY A 81 -13.89 -15.49 -5.24
N ASP A 82 -14.69 -14.61 -5.82
CA ASP A 82 -14.33 -13.94 -7.07
C ASP A 82 -13.27 -12.84 -6.84
N VAL A 83 -12.56 -12.47 -7.90
CA VAL A 83 -11.43 -11.53 -7.81
C VAL A 83 -11.89 -10.13 -7.39
N ALA A 84 -13.08 -9.70 -7.80
CA ALA A 84 -13.60 -8.38 -7.47
C ALA A 84 -13.90 -8.27 -5.97
N SER A 85 -14.59 -9.27 -5.41
CA SER A 85 -14.87 -9.32 -3.97
C SER A 85 -13.58 -9.38 -3.14
N LEU A 86 -12.63 -10.27 -3.51
CA LEU A 86 -11.35 -10.37 -2.80
C LEU A 86 -10.56 -9.06 -2.85
N SER A 87 -10.49 -8.41 -4.02
CA SER A 87 -9.79 -7.12 -4.14
C SER A 87 -10.53 -5.99 -3.41
N GLY A 88 -11.86 -6.03 -3.38
CA GLY A 88 -12.68 -5.10 -2.61
C GLY A 88 -12.38 -5.15 -1.11
N GLU A 89 -12.10 -6.33 -0.56
CA GLU A 89 -11.66 -6.47 0.83
C GLU A 89 -10.31 -5.77 1.09
N LEU A 90 -9.42 -5.67 0.10
CA LEU A 90 -8.16 -4.96 0.25
C LEU A 90 -8.37 -3.44 0.14
N ILE A 91 -8.98 -3.00 -0.97
CA ILE A 91 -9.10 -1.58 -1.35
C ILE A 91 -9.90 -0.79 -0.32
N SER A 92 -11.03 -1.33 0.16
CA SER A 92 -11.89 -0.66 1.14
C SER A 92 -11.22 -0.33 2.48
N ARG A 93 -10.04 -0.90 2.74
CA ARG A 93 -9.30 -0.73 4.00
C ARG A 93 -8.13 0.24 3.89
N PHE A 94 -7.88 0.84 2.73
CA PHE A 94 -6.94 1.96 2.58
C PHE A 94 -7.62 3.30 2.92
N ALA A 95 -8.17 3.41 4.13
CA ALA A 95 -8.77 4.65 4.62
C ALA A 95 -7.68 5.70 4.90
N LEU A 96 -7.87 6.95 4.47
CA LEU A 96 -6.87 8.01 4.68
C LEU A 96 -6.65 8.31 6.17
N ASN A 97 -5.40 8.59 6.53
CA ASN A 97 -5.04 9.04 7.86
C ASN A 97 -5.00 10.57 7.89
N ASP A 98 -6.06 11.20 8.42
CA ASP A 98 -6.22 12.65 8.45
C ASP A 98 -5.04 13.38 9.12
N ALA A 99 -4.48 12.82 10.19
CA ALA A 99 -3.35 13.42 10.88
C ALA A 99 -2.09 13.45 10.00
N MET A 100 -1.85 12.39 9.23
CA MET A 100 -0.72 12.33 8.30
C MET A 100 -0.94 13.19 7.07
N VAL A 101 -2.18 13.28 6.57
CA VAL A 101 -2.55 14.21 5.50
C VAL A 101 -2.31 15.66 5.95
N GLU A 102 -2.64 16.00 7.20
CA GLU A 102 -2.37 17.33 7.75
C GLU A 102 -0.86 17.60 7.91
N ALA A 103 -0.09 16.59 8.32
CA ALA A 103 1.37 16.70 8.36
C ALA A 103 1.97 17.02 6.98
N VAL A 104 1.46 16.38 5.91
CA VAL A 104 1.86 16.68 4.52
C VAL A 104 1.52 18.14 4.17
N ARG A 105 0.33 18.62 4.51
CA ARG A 105 -0.07 20.02 4.25
C ARG A 105 0.84 21.01 4.97
N LYS A 106 1.14 20.75 6.24
CA LYS A 106 2.06 21.57 7.02
C LYS A 106 3.46 21.63 6.39
N LEU A 107 4.04 20.49 6.01
CA LEU A 107 5.35 20.45 5.36
C LEU A 107 5.36 21.22 4.03
N LYS A 108 4.31 21.09 3.21
CA LYS A 108 4.16 21.90 2.00
C LYS A 108 4.15 23.40 2.31
N SER A 109 3.39 23.82 3.33
CA SER A 109 3.32 25.24 3.75
C SER A 109 4.67 25.79 4.23
N GLU A 110 5.54 24.92 4.73
CA GLU A 110 6.89 25.25 5.18
C GLU A 110 7.96 25.16 4.07
N ASN A 111 7.54 25.03 2.80
CA ASN A 111 8.38 24.91 1.60
C ASN A 111 9.25 23.64 1.54
N PHE A 112 8.84 22.55 2.18
CA PHE A 112 9.45 21.23 1.90
C PHE A 112 8.94 20.70 0.56
N ILE A 113 9.81 20.00 -0.16
CA ILE A 113 9.40 19.13 -1.27
C ILE A 113 8.83 17.86 -0.63
N VAL A 114 7.59 17.51 -0.98
CA VAL A 114 6.96 16.28 -0.49
C VAL A 114 6.56 15.40 -1.66
N GLY A 115 6.71 14.10 -1.49
CA GLY A 115 6.32 13.09 -2.47
C GLY A 115 5.86 11.80 -1.81
N ILE A 116 5.26 10.91 -2.60
CA ILE A 116 4.95 9.55 -2.17
C ILE A 116 6.01 8.63 -2.75
N LEU A 117 6.55 7.73 -1.94
CA LEU A 117 7.41 6.63 -2.36
C LEU A 117 6.91 5.36 -1.65
N SER A 118 6.18 4.54 -2.40
CA SER A 118 5.46 3.37 -1.87
C SER A 118 5.47 2.27 -2.91
N ASP A 119 5.57 1.01 -2.45
CA ASP A 119 5.37 -0.16 -3.29
C ASP A 119 3.87 -0.26 -3.61
N GLN A 120 3.51 -0.09 -4.88
CA GLN A 120 2.12 -0.02 -5.31
C GLN A 120 1.85 -0.92 -6.52
N THR A 121 0.59 -1.29 -6.66
CA THR A 121 0.03 -1.96 -7.83
C THR A 121 -1.04 -1.03 -8.44
N ASP A 122 -1.72 -1.47 -9.50
CA ASP A 122 -2.85 -0.74 -10.11
C ASP A 122 -4.17 -0.83 -9.29
N TRP A 123 -4.11 -1.22 -8.02
CA TRP A 123 -5.28 -1.24 -7.13
C TRP A 123 -5.75 0.12 -6.61
N LEU A 124 -4.86 1.13 -6.60
CA LEU A 124 -5.08 2.43 -5.96
C LEU A 124 -4.68 3.59 -6.88
#